data_AF-A0A166ZXR8-F1
#
_entry.id   AF-A0A166ZXR8-F1
#
_cell.length_a   1.000
_cell.length_b   1.000
_cell.length_c   1.000
_cell.angle_alpha   90.00
_cell.angle_beta   90.00
_cell.angle_gamma   90.00
#
_symmetry.space_group_name_H-M   'P 1'
#
loop_
_entity.id
_entity.type
_entity.pdbx_description
1 polymer ?
#
loop_
_entity_poly.entity_id
_entity_poly.type
_entity_poly.pdbx_seq_one_letter_code
_entity_poly.pdbx_strand_id
1 'polypeptide(L)'
;LSTLLKYHSSLSTSFHKASWFFVPQTNLHSTHHLGKVTCDTEQNMASSTTVTQVPEVDASAATRSNGNGVVPGSTATLKQDKSAVMKMTGFPTPPKFEDPYQHRQYLKERLALGFRIFAKNGYDAGVAGHITVRDPVEPDTFWLNPFGVAWPLLKASDLIRVNAKGEVVEGGPVKILNTAAYMIHHAVHEARPDIMCVAHSHSLYGQAFSTLGRNLDITSQDTCAFYNDIVLYNSFGGIVLGKEEGLRIAAALGDKKAAILQNHGLITCGKSVESCVYWFLSLERCCHQQLLADAAAGGRGHETVKIDHEDAEFTYKSLGTELAGWFSGKPAFDIMEHESGFVYKM
;
A
#
# COMPACT_ATOMS: atom_id res chain seq x y z
N LEU A 1 -59.26 -11.38 67.89
CA LEU A 1 -58.45 -12.34 67.11
C LEU A 1 -57.22 -11.57 66.61
N SER A 2 -56.16 -11.48 67.41
CA SER A 2 -54.92 -12.32 67.33
C SER A 2 -54.13 -12.01 66.05
N THR A 3 -52.84 -11.68 65.93
CA THR A 3 -51.60 -11.74 66.75
C THR A 3 -50.51 -11.14 65.80
N LEU A 4 -49.81 -10.04 66.14
CA LEU A 4 -48.37 -9.95 66.54
C LEU A 4 -47.28 -10.05 65.43
N LEU A 5 -46.27 -9.16 65.61
CA LEU A 5 -44.83 -9.18 65.17
C LEU A 5 -44.51 -8.63 63.75
N LYS A 6 -43.90 -7.45 63.59
CA LYS A 6 -42.51 -7.00 63.86
C LYS A 6 -41.43 -7.88 63.19
N TYR A 7 -40.64 -7.32 62.26
CA TYR A 7 -39.21 -7.00 62.45
C TYR A 7 -38.53 -6.49 61.15
N HIS A 8 -37.71 -5.44 61.32
CA HIS A 8 -36.65 -4.95 60.43
C HIS A 8 -35.33 -5.68 60.75
N SER A 9 -34.50 -6.03 59.75
CA SER A 9 -33.02 -5.90 59.74
C SER A 9 -32.46 -6.49 58.44
N SER A 10 -31.80 -5.71 57.58
CA SER A 10 -30.34 -5.49 57.49
C SER A 10 -29.52 -6.71 57.00
N LEU A 11 -28.73 -6.47 55.94
CA LEU A 11 -27.43 -7.06 55.56
C LEU A 11 -27.13 -6.51 54.13
N SER A 12 -26.36 -5.45 53.99
CA SER A 12 -24.89 -5.41 53.96
C SER A 12 -24.28 -6.01 52.68
N THR A 13 -23.75 -5.09 51.84
CA THR A 13 -22.48 -5.15 51.11
C THR A 13 -22.10 -6.39 50.30
N SER A 14 -21.86 -6.19 48.99
CA SER A 14 -20.53 -6.43 48.38
C SER A 14 -20.45 -5.88 46.95
N PHE A 15 -19.77 -4.74 46.81
CA PHE A 15 -19.15 -4.30 45.55
C PHE A 15 -17.99 -5.25 45.22
N HIS A 16 -18.05 -5.94 44.08
CA HIS A 16 -16.87 -6.59 43.53
C HIS A 16 -15.96 -5.52 42.89
N LYS A 17 -14.89 -5.16 43.61
CA LYS A 17 -13.71 -4.51 43.04
C LYS A 17 -12.94 -5.55 42.23
N ALA A 18 -12.82 -5.34 40.93
CA ALA A 18 -11.80 -6.01 40.12
C ALA A 18 -10.44 -5.35 40.45
N SER A 19 -9.64 -6.05 41.22
CA SER A 19 -8.26 -5.66 41.56
C SER A 19 -7.36 -5.90 40.36
N TRP A 20 -6.80 -4.83 39.81
CA TRP A 20 -5.64 -4.88 38.92
C TRP A 20 -4.43 -5.27 39.77
N PHE A 21 -3.91 -6.48 39.57
CA PHE A 21 -2.60 -6.85 40.10
C PHE A 21 -1.52 -6.15 39.27
N PHE A 22 -0.82 -5.24 39.94
CA PHE A 22 0.46 -4.67 39.52
C PHE A 22 1.51 -5.78 39.61
N VAL A 23 2.06 -6.21 38.48
CA VAL A 23 3.24 -7.10 38.46
C VAL A 23 4.49 -6.22 38.44
N PRO A 24 5.40 -6.32 39.43
CA PRO A 24 6.64 -5.57 39.39
C PRO A 24 7.57 -6.17 38.33
N GLN A 25 8.10 -5.34 37.42
CA GLN A 25 9.25 -5.69 36.59
C GLN A 25 10.45 -5.95 37.50
N THR A 26 10.91 -7.19 37.56
CA THR A 26 12.21 -7.55 38.13
C THR A 26 13.29 -7.40 37.07
N ASN A 27 14.33 -6.65 37.43
CA ASN A 27 15.56 -6.51 36.66
C ASN A 27 16.23 -7.88 36.47
N LEU A 28 16.30 -8.34 35.21
CA LEU A 28 17.17 -9.44 34.80
C LEU A 28 18.47 -8.85 34.26
N HIS A 29 19.52 -8.89 35.07
CA HIS A 29 20.89 -8.78 34.61
C HIS A 29 21.24 -10.05 33.80
N SER A 30 21.41 -9.91 32.49
CA SER A 30 22.12 -10.90 31.69
C SER A 30 23.58 -10.49 31.55
N THR A 31 24.45 -11.21 32.23
CA THR A 31 25.89 -11.22 31.98
C THR A 31 26.15 -12.00 30.70
N HIS A 32 26.57 -11.32 29.63
CA HIS A 32 27.15 -12.00 28.47
C HIS A 32 28.68 -12.05 28.60
N HIS A 33 29.18 -13.27 28.81
CA HIS A 33 30.57 -13.64 28.57
C HIS A 33 30.89 -13.45 27.08
N LEU A 34 31.70 -12.44 26.75
CA LEU A 34 32.39 -12.35 25.47
C LEU A 34 33.68 -13.17 25.56
N GLY A 35 33.73 -14.24 24.76
CA GLY A 35 34.93 -15.00 24.49
C GLY A 35 35.93 -14.16 23.72
N LYS A 36 37.18 -14.22 24.18
CA LYS A 36 38.36 -13.67 23.53
C LYS A 36 38.55 -14.27 22.13
N VAL A 37 38.71 -13.43 21.12
CA VAL A 37 39.64 -13.69 20.01
C VAL A 37 40.61 -12.51 19.97
N THR A 38 41.87 -12.86 20.13
CA THR A 38 43.04 -12.00 20.16
C THR A 38 43.38 -11.48 18.77
N CYS A 39 43.72 -10.20 18.66
CA CYS A 39 44.76 -9.77 17.74
C CYS A 39 45.52 -8.62 18.41
N ASP A 40 46.78 -8.90 18.72
CA ASP A 40 47.76 -7.92 19.18
C ASP A 40 48.02 -6.89 18.08
N THR A 41 47.99 -5.61 18.43
CA THR A 41 49.15 -4.72 18.35
C THR A 41 48.82 -3.35 18.95
N GLU A 42 49.46 -3.08 20.08
CA GLU A 42 49.93 -1.77 20.55
C GLU A 42 50.64 -1.01 19.38
N GLN A 43 50.73 0.32 19.26
CA GLN A 43 50.84 1.38 20.26
C GLN A 43 50.79 2.74 19.53
N ASN A 44 50.24 3.73 20.22
CA ASN A 44 50.64 5.15 20.32
C ASN A 44 49.64 6.24 19.92
N MET A 45 49.28 6.98 20.98
CA MET A 45 48.48 8.19 21.06
C MET A 45 49.20 9.41 20.48
N ALA A 46 48.42 10.36 19.96
CA ALA A 46 48.48 11.76 20.39
C ALA A 46 47.21 12.51 19.94
N SER A 47 46.58 13.19 20.90
CA SER A 47 45.40 14.03 20.77
C SER A 47 45.75 15.42 20.20
N SER A 48 44.81 16.01 19.44
CA SER A 48 44.71 17.47 19.30
C SER A 48 43.29 17.86 18.91
N THR A 49 42.67 18.64 19.79
CA THR A 49 41.36 19.30 19.59
C THR A 49 41.63 20.72 19.13
N THR A 50 40.97 21.19 18.08
CA THR A 50 40.92 22.63 17.81
C THR A 50 39.56 23.03 17.23
N VAL A 51 38.88 23.89 17.99
CA VAL A 51 37.66 24.63 17.65
C VAL A 51 38.00 25.71 16.63
N THR A 52 37.17 25.90 15.61
CA THR A 52 37.29 27.06 14.69
C THR A 52 36.03 27.91 14.78
N GLN A 53 36.23 29.18 15.11
CA GLN A 53 35.23 30.24 15.25
C GLN A 53 34.75 30.75 13.88
N VAL A 54 33.51 31.25 13.86
CA VAL A 54 32.84 31.94 12.74
C VAL A 54 33.23 33.43 12.77
N PRO A 55 33.51 34.11 11.64
CA PRO A 55 33.79 35.54 11.65
C PRO A 55 32.52 36.39 11.54
N GLU A 56 32.43 37.43 12.37
CA GLU A 56 31.52 38.57 12.26
C GLU A 56 31.88 39.44 11.05
N VAL A 57 30.86 40.02 10.40
CA VAL A 57 31.03 41.11 9.42
C VAL A 57 30.24 42.34 9.87
N ASP A 58 30.98 43.44 9.89
CA ASP A 58 30.69 44.74 10.47
C ASP A 58 29.70 45.56 9.63
N ALA A 59 28.96 46.44 10.29
CA ALA A 59 27.96 47.32 9.72
C ALA A 59 28.44 48.77 9.75
N SER A 60 28.61 49.43 8.60
CA SER A 60 28.30 50.87 8.45
C SER A 60 28.44 51.41 7.02
N ALA A 61 27.54 52.35 6.72
CA ALA A 61 27.60 53.44 5.73
C ALA A 61 27.34 53.15 4.24
N ALA A 62 26.10 53.44 3.79
CA ALA A 62 25.83 54.55 2.85
C ALA A 62 24.32 54.78 2.69
N THR A 63 23.90 56.04 2.79
CA THR A 63 22.52 56.54 2.75
C THR A 63 22.10 57.03 1.34
N ARG A 64 20.77 57.17 1.15
CA ARG A 64 20.00 57.85 0.07
C ARG A 64 19.70 57.01 -1.18
N SER A 65 18.53 57.02 -1.81
CA SER A 65 17.21 57.64 -1.55
C SER A 65 16.19 57.12 -2.59
N ASN A 66 14.92 57.06 -2.18
CA ASN A 66 13.67 57.14 -2.96
C ASN A 66 13.37 56.15 -4.12
N GLY A 67 12.19 55.53 -4.01
CA GLY A 67 11.14 55.77 -5.01
C GLY A 67 10.49 54.55 -5.65
N ASN A 68 9.26 54.28 -5.21
CA ASN A 68 8.11 53.76 -5.97
C ASN A 68 8.22 52.49 -6.82
N GLY A 69 7.27 51.58 -6.56
CA GLY A 69 6.57 50.85 -7.62
C GLY A 69 6.58 49.34 -7.46
N VAL A 70 5.72 48.83 -6.58
CA VAL A 70 5.22 47.46 -6.73
C VAL A 70 4.40 47.43 -8.02
N VAL A 71 4.88 46.70 -9.02
CA VAL A 71 4.08 46.28 -10.18
C VAL A 71 3.73 44.81 -9.96
N PRO A 72 2.45 44.45 -9.75
CA PRO A 72 2.02 43.06 -9.78
C PRO A 72 1.72 42.70 -11.23
N GLY A 73 2.49 41.77 -11.81
CA GLY A 73 2.16 41.25 -13.14
C GLY A 73 3.34 40.67 -13.89
N SER A 74 3.65 39.41 -13.61
CA SER A 74 4.32 38.52 -14.57
C SER A 74 4.24 37.08 -14.03
N THR A 75 3.04 36.51 -13.96
CA THR A 75 2.91 35.06 -14.10
C THR A 75 3.30 34.72 -15.52
N ALA A 76 4.58 34.36 -15.70
CA ALA A 76 5.03 33.74 -16.94
C ALA A 76 4.29 32.41 -17.06
N THR A 77 3.16 32.43 -17.78
CA THR A 77 2.47 31.23 -18.22
C THR A 77 3.35 30.62 -19.30
N LEU A 78 4.24 29.72 -18.90
CA LEU A 78 4.84 28.76 -19.81
C LEU A 78 3.69 27.92 -20.36
N LYS A 79 3.15 28.31 -21.52
CA LYS A 79 2.25 27.46 -22.29
C LYS A 79 3.07 26.23 -22.68
N GLN A 80 2.90 25.14 -21.93
CA GLN A 80 3.40 23.84 -22.36
C GLN A 80 2.82 23.56 -23.73
N ASP A 81 3.71 23.28 -24.69
CA ASP A 81 3.32 22.78 -25.99
C ASP A 81 2.73 21.38 -25.82
N LYS A 82 1.41 21.30 -25.62
CA LYS A 82 0.64 20.05 -25.47
C LYS A 82 0.63 19.22 -26.77
N SER A 83 1.34 19.64 -27.83
CA SER A 83 1.48 18.90 -29.10
C SER A 83 2.66 17.91 -29.14
N ALA A 84 3.56 17.94 -28.15
CA ALA A 84 4.67 17.01 -28.06
C ALA A 84 4.23 15.63 -27.55
N VAL A 85 3.44 14.91 -28.35
CA VAL A 85 3.32 13.45 -28.22
C VAL A 85 4.65 12.89 -28.72
N MET A 86 5.57 12.62 -27.78
CA MET A 86 6.82 11.94 -28.07
C MET A 86 6.52 10.60 -28.75
N LYS A 87 6.63 10.53 -30.07
CA LYS A 87 6.50 9.28 -30.84
C LYS A 87 7.73 8.41 -30.57
N MET A 88 7.71 7.69 -29.45
CA MET A 88 8.71 6.69 -29.13
C MET A 88 8.41 5.41 -29.93
N THR A 89 9.16 5.16 -31.00
CA THR A 89 9.13 3.86 -31.68
C THR A 89 9.88 2.83 -30.84
N GLY A 90 9.32 1.63 -30.65
CA GLY A 90 9.99 0.53 -29.92
C GLY A 90 9.64 0.44 -28.43
N PHE A 91 8.54 1.04 -27.98
CA PHE A 91 8.06 0.86 -26.62
C PHE A 91 7.70 -0.62 -26.37
N PRO A 92 8.16 -1.25 -25.28
CA PRO A 92 7.84 -2.65 -25.02
C PRO A 92 6.35 -2.83 -24.73
N THR A 93 5.84 -4.00 -25.08
CA THR A 93 4.45 -4.40 -24.85
C THR A 93 4.38 -5.64 -23.97
N PRO A 94 3.26 -5.89 -23.26
CA PRO A 94 3.04 -7.14 -22.58
C PRO A 94 3.27 -8.35 -23.50
N PRO A 95 3.86 -9.45 -22.99
CA PRO A 95 4.02 -10.67 -23.77
C PRO A 95 2.66 -11.24 -24.19
N LYS A 96 2.64 -11.88 -25.35
CA LYS A 96 1.47 -12.59 -25.88
C LYS A 96 1.76 -14.08 -25.92
N PHE A 97 0.75 -14.89 -25.66
CA PHE A 97 0.86 -16.34 -25.60
C PHE A 97 -0.21 -16.96 -26.50
N GLU A 98 0.19 -17.86 -27.40
CA GLU A 98 -0.75 -18.64 -28.20
C GLU A 98 -1.31 -19.82 -27.40
N ASP A 99 -0.48 -20.43 -26.56
CA ASP A 99 -0.86 -21.51 -25.66
C ASP A 99 -1.36 -20.96 -24.31
N PRO A 100 -2.65 -21.17 -23.95
CA PRO A 100 -3.19 -20.67 -22.68
C PRO A 100 -2.55 -21.34 -21.46
N TYR A 101 -1.96 -22.54 -21.57
CA TYR A 101 -1.24 -23.18 -20.48
C TYR A 101 0.13 -22.54 -20.22
N GLN A 102 0.83 -22.08 -21.27
CA GLN A 102 2.03 -21.25 -21.12
C GLN A 102 1.67 -19.90 -20.48
N HIS A 103 0.55 -19.30 -20.89
CA HIS A 103 0.07 -18.07 -20.27
C HIS A 103 -0.27 -18.28 -18.78
N ARG A 104 -0.92 -19.39 -18.42
CA ARG A 104 -1.21 -19.76 -17.02
C ARG A 104 0.09 -19.85 -16.22
N GLN A 105 1.10 -20.54 -16.74
CA GLN A 105 2.38 -20.67 -16.04
C GLN A 105 3.06 -19.31 -15.86
N TYR A 106 3.08 -18.48 -16.90
CA TYR A 106 3.57 -17.10 -16.80
C TYR A 106 2.83 -16.32 -15.72
N LEU A 107 1.50 -16.30 -15.71
CA LEU A 107 0.72 -15.55 -14.72
C LEU A 107 0.95 -16.04 -13.29
N LYS A 108 1.10 -17.35 -13.07
CA LYS A 108 1.46 -17.91 -11.76
C LYS A 108 2.85 -17.42 -11.30
N GLU A 109 3.81 -17.42 -12.20
CA GLU A 109 5.17 -16.89 -11.95
C GLU A 109 5.14 -15.39 -11.63
N ARG A 110 4.41 -14.59 -12.41
CA ARG A 110 4.22 -13.16 -12.15
C ARG A 110 3.51 -12.92 -10.82
N LEU A 111 2.49 -13.71 -10.50
CA LEU A 111 1.76 -13.57 -9.24
C LEU A 111 2.69 -13.83 -8.04
N ALA A 112 3.51 -14.88 -8.08
CA ALA A 112 4.50 -15.16 -7.03
C ALA A 112 5.51 -14.00 -6.87
N LEU A 113 5.99 -13.43 -7.98
CA LEU A 113 6.84 -12.22 -7.94
C LEU A 113 6.09 -11.02 -7.36
N GLY A 114 4.81 -10.83 -7.69
CA GLY A 114 3.96 -9.76 -7.14
C GLY A 114 3.90 -9.78 -5.61
N PHE A 115 3.72 -10.96 -5.01
CA PHE A 115 3.76 -11.13 -3.56
C PHE A 115 5.15 -10.81 -2.97
N ARG A 116 6.22 -11.26 -3.63
CA ARG A 116 7.60 -10.94 -3.18
C ARG A 116 7.90 -9.44 -3.28
N ILE A 117 7.38 -8.76 -4.29
CA ILE A 117 7.44 -7.29 -4.41
C ILE A 117 6.70 -6.63 -3.25
N PHE A 118 5.49 -7.08 -2.93
CA PHE A 118 4.73 -6.55 -1.79
C PHE A 118 5.51 -6.75 -0.47
N ALA A 119 6.07 -7.94 -0.25
CA ALA A 119 6.86 -8.23 0.95
C ALA A 119 8.13 -7.39 1.05
N LYS A 120 8.84 -7.18 -0.08
CA LYS A 120 10.02 -6.32 -0.13
C LYS A 120 9.72 -4.87 0.23
N ASN A 121 8.49 -4.42 -0.01
CA ASN A 121 8.03 -3.07 0.36
C ASN A 121 7.33 -3.03 1.73
N GLY A 122 7.30 -4.15 2.48
CA GLY A 122 6.70 -4.23 3.81
C GLY A 122 5.18 -4.14 3.81
N TYR A 123 4.52 -4.61 2.74
CA TYR A 123 3.06 -4.58 2.62
C TYR A 123 2.39 -5.83 3.19
N ASP A 124 3.15 -6.79 3.71
CA ASP A 124 2.65 -7.95 4.43
C ASP A 124 2.22 -7.57 5.85
N ALA A 125 0.98 -7.88 6.22
CA ALA A 125 0.41 -7.61 7.53
C ALA A 125 0.05 -8.93 8.23
N GLY A 126 1.07 -9.63 8.72
CA GLY A 126 0.90 -10.99 9.24
C GLY A 126 0.40 -11.94 8.15
N VAL A 127 -0.83 -12.43 8.26
CA VAL A 127 -1.46 -13.32 7.26
C VAL A 127 -2.50 -12.63 6.39
N ALA A 128 -2.72 -11.32 6.58
CA ALA A 128 -3.62 -10.53 5.75
C ALA A 128 -2.98 -10.17 4.39
N GLY A 129 -3.83 -9.78 3.44
CA GLY A 129 -3.45 -9.40 2.09
C GLY A 129 -3.49 -10.55 1.09
N HIS A 130 -3.90 -10.21 -0.13
CA HIS A 130 -4.20 -11.16 -1.20
C HIS A 130 -3.99 -10.49 -2.55
N ILE A 131 -3.47 -11.27 -3.49
CA ILE A 131 -3.42 -10.92 -4.90
C ILE A 131 -4.03 -12.10 -5.64
N THR A 132 -5.04 -11.84 -6.47
CA THR A 132 -5.69 -12.86 -7.30
C THR A 132 -5.44 -12.56 -8.77
N VAL A 133 -5.16 -13.59 -9.56
CA VAL A 133 -5.13 -13.50 -11.03
C VAL A 133 -6.11 -14.48 -11.65
N ARG A 134 -6.88 -14.02 -12.63
CA ARG A 134 -7.80 -14.85 -13.42
C ARG A 134 -7.02 -15.90 -14.19
N ASP A 135 -7.50 -17.13 -14.16
CA ASP A 135 -6.90 -18.20 -14.93
C ASP A 135 -7.21 -18.08 -16.43
N PRO A 136 -6.22 -18.14 -17.34
CA PRO A 136 -6.46 -17.93 -18.76
C PRO A 136 -7.03 -19.16 -19.49
N VAL A 137 -7.09 -20.33 -18.84
CA VAL A 137 -7.65 -21.57 -19.40
C VAL A 137 -9.08 -21.80 -18.88
N GLU A 138 -9.33 -21.45 -17.62
CA GLU A 138 -10.61 -21.58 -16.90
C GLU A 138 -10.98 -20.22 -16.28
N PRO A 139 -11.51 -19.27 -17.07
CA PRO A 139 -11.65 -17.85 -16.69
C PRO A 139 -12.54 -17.54 -15.48
N ASP A 140 -13.34 -18.49 -15.03
CA ASP A 140 -14.20 -18.39 -13.85
C ASP A 140 -13.49 -18.87 -12.57
N THR A 141 -12.17 -19.12 -12.65
CA THR A 141 -11.32 -19.52 -11.53
C THR A 141 -10.12 -18.61 -11.39
N PHE A 142 -9.61 -18.49 -10.16
CA PHE A 142 -8.56 -17.51 -9.83
C PHE A 142 -7.44 -18.14 -9.02
N TRP A 143 -6.20 -17.79 -9.37
CA TRP A 143 -5.01 -18.15 -8.62
C TRP A 143 -4.71 -17.11 -7.54
N LEU A 144 -4.31 -17.55 -6.34
CA LEU A 144 -3.89 -16.69 -5.23
C LEU A 144 -2.93 -17.41 -4.26
N ASN A 145 -2.40 -16.66 -3.30
CA ASN A 145 -1.58 -17.21 -2.22
C ASN A 145 -2.40 -18.12 -1.29
N PRO A 146 -1.85 -19.27 -0.87
CA PRO A 146 -2.40 -20.01 0.26
C PRO A 146 -2.24 -19.23 1.57
N PHE A 147 -3.23 -19.37 2.46
CA PHE A 147 -3.26 -18.66 3.72
C PHE A 147 -2.15 -19.15 4.68
N GLY A 148 -1.41 -18.22 5.27
CA GLY A 148 -0.32 -18.51 6.21
C GLY A 148 1.06 -18.76 5.59
N VAL A 149 1.20 -18.68 4.26
CA VAL A 149 2.51 -18.78 3.59
C VAL A 149 3.14 -17.40 3.46
N ALA A 150 4.39 -17.26 3.94
CA ALA A 150 5.13 -16.01 3.90
C ALA A 150 5.44 -15.59 2.46
N TRP A 151 5.08 -14.36 2.10
CA TRP A 151 5.23 -13.83 0.75
C TRP A 151 6.66 -13.81 0.20
N PRO A 152 7.73 -13.55 0.98
CA PRO A 152 9.11 -13.67 0.49
C PRO A 152 9.50 -15.07 0.01
N LEU A 153 8.84 -16.09 0.56
CA LEU A 153 9.13 -17.50 0.27
C LEU A 153 8.18 -18.09 -0.77
N LEU A 154 7.05 -17.42 -1.04
CA LEU A 154 6.00 -17.91 -1.92
C LEU A 154 6.54 -18.20 -3.33
N LYS A 155 6.09 -19.32 -3.88
CA LYS A 155 6.42 -19.79 -5.22
C LYS A 155 5.17 -19.98 -6.07
N ALA A 156 5.35 -20.03 -7.39
CA ALA A 156 4.28 -20.32 -8.34
C ALA A 156 3.66 -21.72 -8.12
N SER A 157 4.46 -22.69 -7.65
CA SER A 157 4.02 -24.04 -7.25
C SER A 157 3.18 -24.07 -5.98
N ASP A 158 3.30 -23.07 -5.10
CA ASP A 158 2.55 -22.98 -3.85
C ASP A 158 1.13 -22.43 -4.04
N LEU A 159 0.90 -21.70 -5.13
CA LEU A 159 -0.37 -21.03 -5.41
C LEU A 159 -1.53 -22.03 -5.42
N ILE A 160 -2.69 -21.55 -5.01
CA ILE A 160 -3.96 -22.29 -5.05
C ILE A 160 -4.88 -21.67 -6.10
N ARG A 161 -5.64 -22.49 -6.81
CA ARG A 161 -6.70 -22.08 -7.73
C ARG A 161 -8.05 -22.34 -7.09
N VAL A 162 -8.92 -21.35 -7.12
CA VAL A 162 -10.21 -21.37 -6.41
C VAL A 162 -11.33 -21.03 -7.38
N ASN A 163 -12.44 -21.77 -7.25
CA ASN A 163 -13.65 -21.59 -8.06
C ASN A 163 -14.64 -20.59 -7.42
N ALA A 164 -15.71 -20.27 -8.14
CA ALA A 164 -16.75 -19.34 -7.70
C ALA A 164 -17.44 -19.69 -6.36
N LYS A 165 -17.33 -20.94 -5.90
CA LYS A 165 -17.88 -21.39 -4.61
C LYS A 165 -16.91 -21.19 -3.44
N GLY A 166 -15.69 -20.72 -3.70
CA GLY A 166 -14.62 -20.63 -2.69
C GLY A 166 -13.96 -21.97 -2.40
N GLU A 167 -14.02 -22.93 -3.32
CA GLU A 167 -13.39 -24.25 -3.17
C GLU A 167 -12.04 -24.25 -3.86
N VAL A 168 -11.01 -24.76 -3.19
CA VAL A 168 -9.68 -24.97 -3.77
C VAL A 168 -9.74 -26.16 -4.72
N VAL A 169 -9.66 -25.90 -6.04
CA VAL A 169 -9.75 -26.92 -7.09
C VAL A 169 -8.38 -27.43 -7.54
N GLU A 170 -7.32 -26.65 -7.30
CA GLU A 170 -5.94 -26.98 -7.63
C GLU A 170 -5.00 -26.23 -6.69
N GLY A 171 -3.78 -26.74 -6.48
CA GLY A 171 -2.76 -25.95 -5.80
C GLY A 171 -1.65 -26.77 -5.16
N GLY A 172 -0.72 -26.04 -4.53
CA GLY A 172 0.45 -26.56 -3.86
C GLY A 172 0.16 -27.36 -2.57
N PRO A 173 1.19 -27.60 -1.74
CA PRO A 173 1.07 -28.43 -0.54
C PRO A 173 0.16 -27.79 0.53
N VAL A 174 0.15 -26.46 0.63
CA VAL A 174 -0.75 -25.73 1.53
C VAL A 174 -1.99 -25.30 0.74
N LYS A 175 -3.17 -25.79 1.15
CA LYS A 175 -4.45 -25.54 0.46
C LYS A 175 -5.48 -24.80 1.33
N ILE A 176 -4.98 -23.99 2.27
CA ILE A 176 -5.82 -23.22 3.18
C ILE A 176 -6.21 -21.92 2.47
N LEU A 177 -7.51 -21.65 2.38
CA LEU A 177 -8.07 -20.43 1.79
C LEU A 177 -8.50 -19.46 2.89
N ASN A 178 -8.17 -18.17 2.73
CA ASN A 178 -8.89 -17.11 3.43
C ASN A 178 -10.17 -16.80 2.64
N THR A 179 -11.27 -17.48 2.97
CA THR A 179 -12.52 -17.41 2.19
C THR A 179 -13.12 -16.02 2.18
N ALA A 180 -13.08 -15.29 3.31
CA ALA A 180 -13.64 -13.94 3.40
C ALA A 180 -12.96 -12.98 2.42
N ALA A 181 -11.63 -13.00 2.37
CA ALA A 181 -10.87 -12.16 1.45
C ALA A 181 -11.02 -12.58 -0.01
N TYR A 182 -11.07 -13.88 -0.28
CA TYR A 182 -11.32 -14.38 -1.63
C TYR A 182 -12.67 -13.92 -2.17
N MET A 183 -13.72 -13.89 -1.34
CA MET A 183 -15.05 -13.45 -1.78
C MET A 183 -15.09 -11.97 -2.22
N ILE A 184 -14.23 -11.12 -1.64
CA ILE A 184 -14.06 -9.73 -2.10
C ILE A 184 -13.50 -9.72 -3.52
N HIS A 185 -12.37 -10.41 -3.74
CA HIS A 185 -11.72 -10.45 -5.05
C HIS A 185 -12.61 -11.11 -6.11
N HIS A 186 -13.31 -12.19 -5.76
CA HIS A 186 -14.25 -12.86 -6.64
C HIS A 186 -15.35 -11.91 -7.10
N ALA A 187 -15.99 -11.16 -6.19
CA ALA A 187 -17.02 -10.19 -6.56
C ALA A 187 -16.51 -9.10 -7.52
N VAL A 188 -15.27 -8.64 -7.33
CA VAL A 188 -14.63 -7.67 -8.22
C VAL A 188 -14.36 -8.27 -9.60
N HIS A 189 -13.81 -9.49 -9.68
CA HIS A 189 -13.58 -10.18 -10.95
C HIS A 189 -14.86 -10.49 -11.72
N GLU A 190 -15.94 -10.87 -11.02
CA GLU A 190 -17.25 -11.11 -11.64
C GLU A 190 -17.85 -9.82 -12.21
N ALA A 191 -17.74 -8.71 -11.47
CA ALA A 191 -18.22 -7.41 -11.93
C ALA A 191 -17.37 -6.81 -13.07
N ARG A 192 -16.10 -7.25 -13.19
CA ARG A 192 -15.12 -6.72 -14.15
C ARG A 192 -14.45 -7.84 -14.94
N PRO A 193 -15.10 -8.40 -15.97
CA PRO A 193 -14.47 -9.39 -16.86
C PRO A 193 -13.24 -8.87 -17.60
N ASP A 194 -13.07 -7.54 -17.70
CA ASP A 194 -11.95 -6.90 -18.38
C ASP A 194 -10.64 -6.90 -17.59
N ILE A 195 -10.68 -7.14 -16.27
CA ILE A 195 -9.48 -7.19 -15.42
C ILE A 195 -8.98 -8.62 -15.27
N MET A 196 -7.65 -8.73 -15.15
CA MET A 196 -6.96 -10.00 -14.93
C MET A 196 -6.49 -10.16 -13.50
N CYS A 197 -6.20 -9.06 -12.80
CA CYS A 197 -5.57 -9.09 -11.48
C CYS A 197 -6.27 -8.13 -10.51
N VAL A 198 -6.39 -8.55 -9.26
CA VAL A 198 -6.85 -7.73 -8.13
C VAL A 198 -5.86 -7.90 -6.98
N ALA A 199 -5.39 -6.79 -6.40
CA ALA A 199 -4.46 -6.79 -5.28
C ALA A 199 -5.01 -5.97 -4.11
N HIS A 200 -4.97 -6.56 -2.92
CA HIS A 200 -5.38 -5.94 -1.67
C HIS A 200 -4.32 -6.19 -0.59
N SER A 201 -4.02 -5.17 0.20
CA SER A 201 -3.25 -5.34 1.43
C SER A 201 -3.54 -4.24 2.45
N HIS A 202 -3.12 -4.51 3.69
CA HIS A 202 -3.15 -3.60 4.83
C HIS A 202 -1.80 -2.88 4.95
N SER A 203 -1.34 -2.28 3.85
CA SER A 203 -0.09 -1.52 3.80
C SER A 203 -0.17 -0.28 4.70
N LEU A 204 0.95 0.08 5.33
CA LEU A 204 1.00 1.02 6.46
C LEU A 204 0.36 2.38 6.12
N TYR A 205 0.75 3.00 5.02
CA TYR A 205 0.32 4.35 4.68
C TYR A 205 -1.08 4.35 4.07
N GLY A 206 -1.41 3.35 3.26
CA GLY A 206 -2.74 3.15 2.71
C GLY A 206 -3.77 2.93 3.81
N GLN A 207 -3.46 2.08 4.79
CA GLN A 207 -4.30 1.89 5.97
C GLN A 207 -4.43 3.19 6.77
N ALA A 208 -3.33 3.87 7.08
CA ALA A 208 -3.35 5.13 7.82
C ALA A 208 -4.21 6.19 7.11
N PHE A 209 -3.99 6.39 5.81
CA PHE A 209 -4.75 7.35 5.00
C PHE A 209 -6.23 6.99 4.90
N SER A 210 -6.56 5.69 4.80
CA SER A 210 -7.96 5.23 4.73
C SER A 210 -8.79 5.62 5.95
N THR A 211 -8.15 5.90 7.10
CA THR A 211 -8.85 6.34 8.31
C THR A 211 -9.42 7.75 8.20
N LEU A 212 -8.92 8.55 7.25
CA LEU A 212 -9.37 9.93 7.01
C LEU A 212 -10.72 10.00 6.29
N GLY A 213 -11.22 8.88 5.74
CA GLY A 213 -12.53 8.83 5.09
C GLY A 213 -12.65 9.75 3.86
N ARG A 214 -11.55 9.93 3.12
CA ARG A 214 -11.50 10.78 1.92
C ARG A 214 -10.67 10.15 0.80
N ASN A 215 -10.87 10.62 -0.42
CA ASN A 215 -10.04 10.26 -1.57
C ASN A 215 -8.70 11.02 -1.56
N LEU A 216 -7.75 10.54 -2.39
CA LEU A 216 -6.49 11.26 -2.64
C LEU A 216 -6.74 12.64 -3.25
N ASP A 217 -5.99 13.64 -2.78
CA ASP A 217 -5.88 14.91 -3.49
C ASP A 217 -4.87 14.76 -4.64
N ILE A 218 -5.13 15.44 -5.75
CA ILE A 218 -4.28 15.39 -6.95
C ILE A 218 -3.26 16.52 -6.84
N THR A 219 -2.13 16.24 -6.16
CA THR A 219 -1.13 17.24 -5.72
C THR A 219 0.26 17.00 -6.30
N SER A 220 0.49 15.87 -6.95
CA SER A 220 1.73 15.58 -7.68
C SER A 220 1.46 14.85 -9.00
N GLN A 221 2.45 14.84 -9.89
CA GLN A 221 2.38 14.12 -11.16
C GLN A 221 1.99 12.64 -10.97
N ASP A 222 2.47 12.00 -9.91
CA ASP A 222 2.14 10.61 -9.57
C ASP A 222 0.66 10.45 -9.21
N THR A 223 0.09 11.38 -8.42
CA THR A 223 -1.34 11.33 -8.08
C THR A 223 -2.23 11.50 -9.31
N CYS A 224 -1.75 12.14 -10.38
CA CYS A 224 -2.50 12.23 -11.63
C CYS A 224 -2.76 10.86 -12.29
N ALA A 225 -2.00 9.81 -11.97
CA ALA A 225 -2.31 8.45 -12.44
C ALA A 225 -3.66 7.91 -11.93
N PHE A 226 -4.20 8.53 -10.87
CA PHE A 226 -5.48 8.20 -10.23
C PHE A 226 -6.55 9.28 -10.47
N TYR A 227 -6.28 10.29 -11.30
CA TYR A 227 -7.25 11.35 -11.60
C TYR A 227 -8.56 10.77 -12.15
N ASN A 228 -9.67 10.97 -11.43
CA ASN A 228 -10.99 10.37 -11.72
C ASN A 228 -11.00 8.84 -11.87
N ASP A 229 -10.00 8.16 -11.30
CA ASP A 229 -9.78 6.71 -11.46
C ASP A 229 -9.50 6.00 -10.13
N ILE A 230 -10.00 6.60 -9.05
CA ILE A 230 -9.98 6.05 -7.69
C ILE A 230 -11.26 6.44 -6.96
N VAL A 231 -11.79 5.52 -6.16
CA VAL A 231 -12.98 5.74 -5.33
C VAL A 231 -12.69 5.54 -3.85
N LEU A 232 -13.51 6.17 -3.02
CA LEU A 232 -13.59 5.86 -1.60
C LEU A 232 -14.76 4.88 -1.38
N TYR A 233 -14.46 3.71 -0.84
CA TYR A 233 -15.47 2.85 -0.23
C TYR A 233 -15.60 3.24 1.24
N ASN A 234 -16.69 3.92 1.59
CA ASN A 234 -16.89 4.61 2.87
C ASN A 234 -17.61 3.75 3.93
N SER A 235 -17.32 2.45 3.97
CA SER A 235 -17.88 1.51 4.93
C SER A 235 -16.84 0.48 5.34
N PHE A 236 -16.74 0.16 6.64
CA PHE A 236 -15.83 -0.89 7.11
C PHE A 236 -16.50 -2.26 7.17
N GLY A 237 -17.79 -2.35 7.53
CA GLY A 237 -18.58 -3.60 7.48
C GLY A 237 -18.18 -4.74 8.44
N GLY A 238 -16.92 -4.79 8.92
CA GLY A 238 -16.38 -5.86 9.76
C GLY A 238 -16.08 -7.16 9.00
N ILE A 239 -15.24 -8.03 9.58
CA ILE A 239 -14.66 -9.23 8.92
C ILE A 239 -15.71 -10.31 8.54
N VAL A 240 -16.91 -10.27 9.13
CA VAL A 240 -17.87 -11.40 9.12
C VAL A 240 -18.65 -11.55 7.80
N LEU A 241 -18.66 -10.53 6.92
CA LEU A 241 -19.56 -10.46 5.76
C LEU A 241 -18.83 -10.35 4.41
N GLY A 242 -17.79 -11.16 4.17
CA GLY A 242 -16.91 -11.04 3.00
C GLY A 242 -17.62 -11.07 1.64
N LYS A 243 -18.74 -11.78 1.50
CA LYS A 243 -19.49 -11.84 0.23
C LYS A 243 -20.28 -10.55 -0.02
N GLU A 244 -21.07 -10.10 0.94
CA GLU A 244 -21.88 -8.88 0.84
C GLU A 244 -20.99 -7.63 0.83
N GLU A 245 -19.88 -7.64 1.55
CA GLU A 245 -18.84 -6.62 1.46
C GLU A 245 -18.20 -6.61 0.08
N GLY A 246 -17.81 -7.77 -0.46
CA GLY A 246 -17.26 -7.90 -1.81
C GLY A 246 -18.15 -7.27 -2.88
N LEU A 247 -19.46 -7.55 -2.84
CA LEU A 247 -20.43 -6.96 -3.78
C LEU A 247 -20.51 -5.44 -3.65
N ARG A 248 -20.46 -4.90 -2.42
CA ARG A 248 -20.49 -3.45 -2.18
C ARG A 248 -19.19 -2.77 -2.62
N ILE A 249 -18.04 -3.40 -2.39
CA ILE A 249 -16.74 -2.93 -2.88
C ILE A 249 -16.74 -2.92 -4.41
N ALA A 250 -17.17 -4.00 -5.05
CA ALA A 250 -17.24 -4.08 -6.51
C ALA A 250 -18.17 -3.01 -7.10
N ALA A 251 -19.34 -2.79 -6.50
CA ALA A 251 -20.26 -1.73 -6.90
C ALA A 251 -19.68 -0.32 -6.73
N ALA A 252 -18.98 -0.06 -5.61
CA ALA A 252 -18.33 1.22 -5.36
C ALA A 252 -17.17 1.46 -6.34
N LEU A 253 -16.37 0.42 -6.61
CA LEU A 253 -15.24 0.47 -7.54
C LEU A 253 -15.68 0.83 -8.97
N GLY A 254 -16.80 0.25 -9.42
CA GLY A 254 -17.31 0.48 -10.78
C GLY A 254 -16.24 0.17 -11.83
N ASP A 255 -15.98 1.15 -12.71
CA ASP A 255 -14.96 1.04 -13.76
C ASP A 255 -13.54 1.46 -13.32
N LYS A 256 -13.34 1.85 -12.05
CA LYS A 256 -12.07 2.45 -11.59
C LYS A 256 -10.98 1.41 -11.36
N LYS A 257 -9.72 1.85 -11.43
CA LYS A 257 -8.55 0.98 -11.17
C LYS A 257 -8.26 0.75 -9.68
N ALA A 258 -8.76 1.61 -8.79
CA ALA A 258 -8.44 1.53 -7.38
C ALA A 258 -9.58 1.99 -6.46
N ALA A 259 -9.58 1.46 -5.23
CA ALA A 259 -10.39 1.99 -4.15
C ALA A 259 -9.60 2.10 -2.85
N ILE A 260 -9.88 3.16 -2.10
CA ILE A 260 -9.51 3.32 -0.70
C ILE A 260 -10.65 2.75 0.13
N LEU A 261 -10.37 1.72 0.92
CA LEU A 261 -11.34 1.06 1.78
C LEU A 261 -11.25 1.69 3.16
N GLN A 262 -12.25 2.50 3.54
CA GLN A 262 -12.21 3.29 4.77
C GLN A 262 -11.94 2.41 6.00
N ASN A 263 -10.97 2.80 6.83
CA ASN A 263 -10.51 2.07 8.02
C ASN A 263 -9.95 0.66 7.74
N HIS A 264 -9.61 0.31 6.50
CA HIS A 264 -9.20 -1.04 6.12
C HIS A 264 -7.87 -1.05 5.38
N GLY A 265 -7.79 -0.40 4.22
CA GLY A 265 -6.59 -0.42 3.38
C GLY A 265 -6.88 -0.07 1.92
N LEU A 266 -6.11 -0.64 1.02
CA LEU A 266 -6.18 -0.35 -0.42
C LEU A 266 -6.58 -1.59 -1.21
N ILE A 267 -7.30 -1.39 -2.31
CA ILE A 267 -7.51 -2.42 -3.33
C ILE A 267 -7.27 -1.81 -4.71
N THR A 268 -6.61 -2.56 -5.58
CA THR A 268 -6.30 -2.15 -6.96
C THR A 268 -6.61 -3.27 -7.93
N CYS A 269 -6.92 -2.89 -9.17
CA CYS A 269 -7.28 -3.78 -10.26
C CYS A 269 -6.42 -3.46 -11.48
N GLY A 270 -6.08 -4.48 -12.26
CA GLY A 270 -5.32 -4.31 -13.50
C GLY A 270 -5.62 -5.37 -14.54
N LYS A 271 -5.36 -5.04 -15.81
CA LYS A 271 -5.44 -5.97 -16.95
C LYS A 271 -4.22 -6.89 -17.04
N SER A 272 -3.20 -6.66 -16.22
CA SER A 272 -2.10 -7.58 -15.99
C SER A 272 -1.72 -7.60 -14.50
N VAL A 273 -0.90 -8.57 -14.10
CA VAL A 273 -0.36 -8.63 -12.73
C VAL A 273 0.54 -7.42 -12.44
N GLU A 274 1.34 -7.00 -13.43
CA GLU A 274 2.24 -5.86 -13.32
C GLU A 274 1.51 -4.54 -13.13
N SER A 275 0.49 -4.25 -13.94
CA SER A 275 -0.26 -2.99 -13.80
C SER A 275 -0.95 -2.94 -12.45
N CYS A 276 -1.61 -4.04 -12.03
CA CYS A 276 -2.26 -4.13 -10.73
C CYS A 276 -1.28 -3.91 -9.56
N VAL A 277 -0.14 -4.61 -9.56
CA VAL A 277 0.90 -4.46 -8.52
C VAL A 277 1.49 -3.05 -8.53
N TYR A 278 1.72 -2.48 -9.71
CA TYR A 278 2.23 -1.11 -9.83
C TYR A 278 1.24 -0.07 -9.31
N TRP A 279 -0.05 -0.20 -9.63
CA TRP A 279 -1.08 0.69 -9.09
C TRP A 279 -1.09 0.65 -7.57
N PHE A 280 -0.91 -0.52 -6.95
CA PHE A 280 -0.81 -0.63 -5.51
C PHE A 280 0.43 0.09 -4.95
N LEU A 281 1.62 -0.18 -5.51
CA LEU A 281 2.88 0.47 -5.11
C LEU A 281 2.78 2.00 -5.23
N SER A 282 2.23 2.48 -6.36
CA SER A 282 2.06 3.91 -6.60
C SER A 282 1.04 4.52 -5.65
N LEU A 283 -0.08 3.84 -5.40
CA LEU A 283 -1.13 4.33 -4.50
C LEU A 283 -0.63 4.44 -3.07
N GLU A 284 0.07 3.41 -2.57
CA GLU A 284 0.70 3.45 -1.24
C GLU A 284 1.67 4.63 -1.10
N ARG A 285 2.51 4.86 -2.12
CA ARG A 285 3.43 6.01 -2.15
C ARG A 285 2.68 7.35 -2.16
N CYS A 286 1.59 7.45 -2.92
CA CYS A 286 0.73 8.64 -2.92
C CYS A 286 0.09 8.88 -1.55
N CYS A 287 -0.40 7.84 -0.86
CA CYS A 287 -0.92 7.95 0.50
C CYS A 287 0.16 8.45 1.47
N HIS A 288 1.38 7.92 1.39
CA HIS A 288 2.51 8.40 2.21
C HIS A 288 2.81 9.87 1.94
N GLN A 289 2.93 10.26 0.67
CA GLN A 289 3.18 11.64 0.27
C GLN A 289 2.09 12.59 0.79
N GLN A 290 0.82 12.19 0.67
CA GLN A 290 -0.32 13.02 1.09
C GLN A 290 -0.32 13.21 2.62
N LEU A 291 -0.07 12.16 3.41
CA LEU A 291 0.03 12.26 4.87
C LEU A 291 1.13 13.26 5.30
N LEU A 292 2.29 13.21 4.66
CA LEU A 292 3.39 14.15 4.93
C LEU A 292 3.03 15.59 4.53
N ALA A 293 2.44 15.75 3.34
CA ALA A 293 2.05 17.06 2.81
C ALA A 293 0.97 17.71 3.67
N ASP A 294 -0.07 16.97 4.06
CA ASP A 294 -1.16 17.44 4.92
C ASP A 294 -0.62 17.87 6.29
N ALA A 295 0.27 17.08 6.90
CA ALA A 295 0.89 17.45 8.17
C ALA A 295 1.73 18.74 8.07
N ALA A 296 2.53 18.86 7.01
CA ALA A 296 3.39 20.03 6.79
C ALA A 296 2.59 21.30 6.45
N ALA A 297 1.47 21.17 5.72
CA ALA A 297 0.56 22.26 5.40
C ALA A 297 -0.26 22.66 6.64
N GLY A 298 -0.86 21.69 7.32
CA GLY A 298 -1.67 21.90 8.53
C GLY A 298 -0.88 22.54 9.66
N GLY A 299 0.38 22.15 9.87
CA GLY A 299 1.28 22.78 10.84
C GLY A 299 1.59 24.26 10.57
N ARG A 300 1.26 24.77 9.37
CA ARG A 300 1.40 26.18 8.97
C ARG A 300 0.04 26.87 8.76
N GLY A 301 -1.07 26.20 9.02
CA GLY A 301 -2.42 26.72 8.73
C GLY A 301 -2.72 26.86 7.24
N HIS A 302 -2.08 26.04 6.40
CA HIS A 302 -2.29 25.99 4.95
C HIS A 302 -2.90 24.64 4.54
N GLU A 303 -3.42 24.60 3.31
CA GLU A 303 -3.79 23.38 2.61
C GLU A 303 -2.78 23.09 1.49
N THR A 304 -2.78 21.85 0.99
CA THR A 304 -2.00 21.49 -0.20
C THR A 304 -2.59 22.13 -1.45
N VAL A 305 -1.74 22.45 -2.44
CA VAL A 305 -2.16 23.01 -3.72
C VAL A 305 -2.45 21.88 -4.69
N LYS A 306 -3.67 21.83 -5.22
CA LYS A 306 -4.12 20.82 -6.19
C LYS A 306 -3.68 21.21 -7.60
N ILE A 307 -3.34 20.21 -8.41
CA ILE A 307 -3.10 20.38 -9.84
C ILE A 307 -4.45 20.68 -10.52
N ASP A 308 -4.44 21.65 -11.42
CA ASP A 308 -5.63 22.04 -12.18
C ASP A 308 -6.17 20.89 -13.03
N HIS A 309 -7.48 20.89 -13.24
CA HIS A 309 -8.19 19.81 -13.94
C HIS A 309 -7.56 19.45 -15.29
N GLU A 310 -7.26 20.45 -16.12
CA GLU A 310 -6.73 20.23 -17.47
C GLU A 310 -5.35 19.56 -17.46
N ASP A 311 -4.50 19.92 -16.49
CA ASP A 311 -3.15 19.37 -16.39
C ASP A 311 -3.16 17.99 -15.73
N ALA A 312 -4.06 17.77 -14.76
CA ALA A 312 -4.29 16.45 -14.18
C ALA A 312 -4.83 15.45 -15.23
N GLU A 313 -5.78 15.88 -16.07
CA GLU A 313 -6.33 15.03 -17.13
C GLU A 313 -5.29 14.76 -18.24
N PHE A 314 -4.53 15.77 -18.65
CA PHE A 314 -3.45 15.61 -19.62
C PHE A 314 -2.39 14.62 -19.12
N THR A 315 -2.00 14.75 -17.85
CA THR A 315 -1.02 13.86 -17.21
C THR A 315 -1.57 12.43 -17.06
N TYR A 316 -2.85 12.28 -16.67
CA TYR A 316 -3.50 10.98 -16.59
C TYR A 316 -3.45 10.22 -17.91
N LYS A 317 -3.68 10.89 -19.05
CA LYS A 317 -3.61 10.24 -20.38
C LYS A 317 -2.23 9.62 -20.69
N SER A 318 -1.18 10.08 -20.01
CA SER A 318 0.17 9.54 -20.13
C SER A 318 0.49 8.48 -19.08
N LEU A 319 0.04 8.67 -17.84
CA LEU A 319 0.48 7.85 -16.69
C LEU A 319 -0.56 6.86 -16.18
N GLY A 320 -1.85 7.17 -16.32
CA GLY A 320 -2.96 6.41 -15.74
C GLY A 320 -3.48 5.28 -16.61
N THR A 321 -2.91 5.04 -17.79
CA THR A 321 -3.36 3.99 -18.72
C THR A 321 -2.81 2.62 -18.34
N GLU A 322 -3.49 1.54 -18.71
CA GLU A 322 -3.04 0.17 -18.41
C GLU A 322 -1.66 -0.18 -18.99
N LEU A 323 -1.33 0.31 -20.20
CA LEU A 323 0.00 0.11 -20.78
C LEU A 323 1.07 0.86 -20.00
N ALA A 324 0.78 2.09 -19.56
CA ALA A 324 1.68 2.85 -18.71
C ALA A 324 1.88 2.14 -17.36
N GLY A 325 0.80 1.59 -16.77
CA GLY A 325 0.87 0.80 -15.54
C GLY A 325 1.72 -0.46 -15.68
N TRP A 326 1.49 -1.26 -16.72
CA TRP A 326 2.30 -2.44 -17.00
C TRP A 326 3.78 -2.08 -17.17
N PHE A 327 4.06 -1.05 -17.97
CA PHE A 327 5.44 -0.64 -18.24
C PHE A 327 6.13 -0.09 -16.99
N SER A 328 5.41 0.66 -16.16
CA SER A 328 5.94 1.20 -14.91
C SER A 328 6.14 0.13 -13.84
N GLY A 329 5.35 -0.95 -13.88
CA GLY A 329 5.55 -2.14 -13.06
C GLY A 329 6.76 -2.97 -13.49
N LYS A 330 7.05 -3.03 -14.80
CA LYS A 330 8.07 -3.92 -15.38
C LYS A 330 9.42 -3.87 -14.63
N PRO A 331 10.04 -2.72 -14.32
CA PRO A 331 11.33 -2.68 -13.62
C PRO A 331 11.30 -3.35 -12.24
N ALA A 332 10.22 -3.19 -11.46
CA ALA A 332 10.09 -3.81 -10.15
C ALA A 332 10.08 -5.35 -10.26
N PHE A 333 9.44 -5.86 -11.30
CA PHE A 333 9.43 -7.29 -11.59
C PHE A 333 10.75 -7.80 -12.14
N ASP A 334 11.44 -7.05 -13.01
CA ASP A 334 12.76 -7.42 -13.51
C ASP A 334 13.76 -7.57 -12.34
N ILE A 335 13.74 -6.61 -11.41
CA ILE A 335 14.56 -6.65 -10.18
C ILE A 335 14.18 -7.86 -9.33
N MET A 336 12.89 -8.08 -9.08
CA MET A 336 12.45 -9.18 -8.23
C MET A 336 12.75 -10.55 -8.83
N GLU A 337 12.64 -10.69 -10.15
CA GLU A 337 13.03 -11.90 -10.87
C GLU A 337 14.54 -12.15 -10.75
N HIS A 338 15.36 -11.11 -10.99
CA HIS A 338 16.81 -11.20 -10.83
C HIS A 338 17.21 -11.62 -9.40
N GLU A 339 16.61 -11.00 -8.38
CA GLU A 339 16.90 -11.32 -6.97
C GLU A 339 16.36 -12.68 -6.53
N SER A 340 15.22 -13.11 -7.06
CA SER A 340 14.62 -14.41 -6.70
C SER A 340 15.29 -15.59 -7.40
N GLY A 341 16.06 -15.35 -8.48
CA GLY A 341 16.61 -16.40 -9.33
C GLY A 341 15.50 -17.34 -9.83
N PHE A 342 15.70 -18.65 -9.70
CA PHE A 342 14.69 -19.64 -10.09
C PHE A 342 13.79 -20.13 -8.94
N VAL A 343 14.07 -19.70 -7.71
CA VAL A 343 13.45 -20.26 -6.49
C VAL A 343 11.94 -19.97 -6.42
N TYR A 344 11.49 -18.89 -7.05
CA TYR A 344 10.08 -18.51 -7.05
C TYR A 344 9.20 -19.36 -8.00
N LYS A 345 9.80 -20.18 -8.89
CA LYS A 345 9.06 -20.96 -9.88
C LYS A 345 8.53 -22.30 -9.34
N MET A 346 9.33 -23.03 -8.55
CA MET A 346 9.09 -24.43 -8.14
C MET A 346 9.37 -24.71 -6.66
#